data_AF-A0A9Q7BJY8-F1
#
_entry.id   AF-A0A9Q7BJY8-F1
#
_cell.length_a   1.000
_cell.length_b   1.000
_cell.length_c   1.000
_cell.angle_alpha   90.00
_cell.angle_beta   90.00
_cell.angle_gamma   90.00
#
_symmetry.space_group_name_H-M   'P 1'
#
loop_
_entity.id
_entity.type
_entity.pdbx_description
1 polymer ?
#
loop_
_entity_poly.entity_id
_entity_poly.type
_entity_poly.pdbx_seq_one_letter_code
_entity_poly.pdbx_strand_id
1 'polypeptide(L)'
;MRDPSSVLPAYCGWEAGPWLSSWETALPPDQPRHFHYDGMSRRTWLISGEDPSDDDNDDDDEFPAYEEHDNTVEIARNLVACWPNPPKEIAAAAGITLRQLQWFTSERASLDQSTHYDVRRLLGIDYDERMGGYMPAGPYVLIARKAKAIEAIYQEISGGGDACPCELVPAHGQADPSWRYVLINAHSTPPTIVMAPRGEAVTERLPDLLLNYEGIRPVSQTFYRDVVITCARACQTPQANVREMTEFAKRHEQQWIDCAWLPD
;
A
#
# COMPACT_ATOMS: atom_id res chain seq x y z
N MET A 1 -4.88 -47.40 -48.05
CA MET A 1 -3.88 -46.31 -47.99
C MET A 1 -4.38 -45.18 -48.87
N ARG A 2 -4.77 -44.06 -48.26
CA ARG A 2 -5.13 -42.82 -48.95
C ARG A 2 -4.05 -41.81 -48.62
N ASP A 3 -3.49 -41.22 -49.67
CA ASP A 3 -2.48 -40.17 -49.62
C ASP A 3 -3.15 -38.86 -49.13
N PRO A 4 -2.72 -38.24 -48.02
CA PRO A 4 -3.31 -37.00 -47.52
C PRO A 4 -2.58 -35.79 -48.11
N SER A 5 -2.27 -35.82 -49.41
CA SER A 5 -1.77 -34.66 -50.15
C SER A 5 -2.89 -34.05 -50.99
N SER A 6 -3.92 -33.53 -50.32
CA SER A 6 -5.01 -32.79 -51.02
C SER A 6 -5.88 -31.93 -50.11
N VAL A 7 -5.29 -31.10 -49.23
CA VAL A 7 -5.93 -29.83 -48.81
C VAL A 7 -4.84 -28.80 -48.47
N LEU A 8 -4.15 -28.27 -49.47
CA LEU A 8 -3.59 -26.92 -49.30
C LEU A 8 -4.69 -25.96 -49.76
N PRO A 9 -5.18 -25.07 -48.88
CA PRO A 9 -6.10 -24.04 -49.33
C PRO A 9 -5.39 -23.20 -50.38
N ALA A 10 -6.11 -22.87 -51.46
CA ALA A 10 -5.65 -21.93 -52.47
C ALA A 10 -5.07 -20.69 -51.77
N TYR A 11 -3.88 -20.28 -52.20
CA TYR A 11 -3.09 -19.17 -51.68
C TYR A 11 -3.99 -18.05 -51.12
N CYS A 12 -4.19 -18.05 -49.80
CA CYS A 12 -4.87 -16.97 -49.12
C CYS A 12 -3.93 -15.77 -49.29
N GLY A 13 -4.35 -14.76 -50.05
CA GLY A 13 -3.63 -13.49 -50.21
C GLY A 13 -3.59 -12.75 -48.88
N TRP A 14 -2.77 -13.24 -47.96
CA TRP A 14 -2.55 -12.66 -46.67
C TRP A 14 -1.52 -11.55 -46.86
N GLU A 15 -1.99 -10.32 -46.95
CA GLU A 15 -1.14 -9.13 -46.86
C GLU A 15 -1.08 -8.69 -45.40
N ALA A 16 0.14 -8.48 -44.90
CA ALA A 16 0.35 -7.96 -43.55
C ALA A 16 -0.34 -6.59 -43.43
N GLY A 17 -1.31 -6.49 -42.53
CA GLY A 17 -1.97 -5.22 -42.26
C GLY A 17 -1.03 -4.23 -41.58
N PRO A 18 -1.30 -2.91 -41.66
CA PRO A 18 -0.44 -1.87 -41.09
C PRO A 18 -0.21 -1.96 -39.56
N TRP A 19 -0.93 -2.84 -38.87
CA TRP A 19 -0.78 -3.15 -37.45
C TRP A 19 0.36 -4.15 -37.13
N LEU A 20 0.89 -4.85 -38.14
CA LEU A 20 2.10 -5.67 -38.00
C LEU A 20 3.37 -4.86 -38.22
N SER A 21 3.32 -3.85 -39.10
CA SER A 21 4.46 -2.94 -39.34
C SER A 21 4.81 -2.06 -38.13
N SER A 22 3.87 -1.85 -37.19
CA SER A 22 4.15 -1.07 -35.97
C SER A 22 5.06 -1.82 -34.98
N TRP A 23 5.04 -3.16 -34.97
CA TRP A 23 5.96 -3.96 -34.15
C TRP A 23 7.36 -4.04 -34.77
N GLU A 24 7.46 -3.97 -36.10
CA GLU A 24 8.74 -3.93 -36.81
C GLU A 24 9.45 -2.57 -36.69
N THR A 25 8.69 -1.47 -36.48
CA THR A 25 9.26 -0.12 -36.28
C THR A 25 9.59 0.20 -34.82
N ALA A 26 9.06 -0.58 -33.86
CA ALA A 26 9.30 -0.42 -32.43
C ALA A 26 10.11 -1.58 -31.84
N LEU A 27 11.01 -2.17 -32.63
CA LEU A 27 11.96 -3.14 -32.10
C LEU A 27 12.84 -2.43 -31.05
N PRO A 28 12.97 -3.00 -29.83
CA PRO A 28 13.97 -2.53 -28.89
C PRO A 28 15.33 -2.48 -29.58
N PRO A 29 16.22 -1.54 -29.19
CA PRO A 29 17.53 -1.42 -29.80
C PRO A 29 18.24 -2.78 -29.80
N ASP A 30 18.90 -3.11 -30.92
CA ASP A 30 19.63 -4.36 -31.09
C ASP A 30 20.87 -4.34 -30.20
N GLN A 31 20.67 -4.74 -28.94
CA GLN A 31 21.68 -4.80 -27.89
C GLN A 31 21.79 -6.25 -27.43
N PRO A 32 23.01 -6.71 -27.06
CA PRO A 32 23.20 -8.05 -26.54
C PRO A 32 22.29 -8.30 -25.34
N ARG A 33 21.69 -9.49 -25.29
CA ARG A 33 20.82 -9.90 -24.18
C ARG A 33 21.39 -11.14 -23.54
N HIS A 34 21.52 -11.11 -22.22
CA HIS A 34 22.05 -12.22 -21.44
C HIS A 34 21.07 -12.59 -20.32
N PHE A 35 21.11 -13.87 -19.95
CA PHE A 35 20.33 -14.38 -18.83
C PHE A 35 21.16 -14.24 -17.56
N HIS A 36 20.74 -13.36 -16.67
CA HIS A 36 21.36 -13.17 -15.37
C HIS A 36 20.57 -13.92 -14.30
N TYR A 37 21.24 -14.78 -13.54
CA TYR A 37 20.64 -15.45 -12.40
C TYR A 37 20.82 -14.59 -11.16
N ASP A 38 19.71 -14.09 -10.61
CA ASP A 38 19.73 -13.36 -9.35
C ASP A 38 19.62 -14.33 -8.17
N GLY A 39 20.69 -14.41 -7.38
CA GLY A 39 20.78 -15.26 -6.19
C GLY A 39 19.79 -14.87 -5.09
N MET A 40 19.37 -13.60 -5.01
CA MET A 40 18.45 -13.11 -3.98
C MET A 40 17.00 -13.49 -4.29
N SER A 41 16.53 -13.24 -5.52
CA SER A 41 15.17 -13.62 -5.93
C SER A 41 15.02 -15.07 -6.40
N ARG A 42 16.13 -15.80 -6.60
CA ARG A 42 16.18 -17.13 -7.25
C ARG A 42 15.48 -17.17 -8.60
N ARG A 43 15.50 -16.06 -9.32
CA ARG A 43 14.91 -15.92 -10.66
C ARG A 43 15.99 -15.60 -11.68
N THR A 44 15.75 -16.04 -12.91
CA THR A 44 16.58 -15.68 -14.05
C THR A 44 15.92 -14.50 -14.78
N TRP A 45 16.65 -13.40 -14.89
CA TRP A 45 16.25 -12.19 -15.60
C TRP A 45 16.89 -12.14 -16.98
N LEU A 46 16.19 -11.59 -17.97
CA LEU A 46 16.78 -11.28 -19.28
C LEU A 46 17.16 -9.80 -19.29
N ILE A 47 18.46 -9.51 -19.24
CA ILE A 47 19.00 -8.16 -19.22
C ILE A 47 19.48 -7.79 -20.63
N SER A 48 19.28 -6.54 -21.03
CA SER A 48 19.80 -6.00 -22.30
C SER A 48 20.97 -5.06 -22.01
N GLY A 49 22.12 -5.26 -22.65
CA GLY A 49 23.36 -4.51 -22.41
C GLY A 49 24.62 -5.40 -22.54
N GLU A 50 25.81 -4.78 -22.51
CA GLU A 50 27.08 -5.51 -22.43
C GLU A 50 27.13 -6.37 -21.17
N ASP A 51 27.62 -7.60 -21.32
CA ASP A 51 27.86 -8.50 -20.20
C ASP A 51 28.92 -7.84 -19.30
N PRO A 52 28.64 -7.53 -18.03
CA PRO A 52 29.70 -7.12 -17.12
C PRO A 52 30.69 -8.28 -17.07
N SER A 53 31.89 -8.05 -17.59
CA SER A 53 32.92 -9.09 -17.67
C SER A 53 33.11 -9.74 -16.31
N ASP A 54 33.12 -11.08 -16.27
CA ASP A 54 33.37 -11.94 -15.09
C ASP A 54 34.76 -11.72 -14.41
N ASP A 55 35.46 -10.63 -14.69
CA ASP A 55 36.77 -10.28 -14.14
C ASP A 55 36.71 -9.28 -12.97
N ASP A 56 35.51 -8.80 -12.59
CA ASP A 56 35.29 -8.09 -11.33
C ASP A 56 34.96 -9.08 -10.20
N ASN A 57 35.83 -10.09 -10.01
CA ASN A 57 35.94 -10.80 -8.73
C ASN A 57 36.75 -9.95 -7.73
N ASP A 58 36.32 -8.70 -7.52
CA ASP A 58 36.61 -8.04 -6.26
C ASP A 58 35.48 -8.43 -5.32
N ASP A 59 35.82 -9.33 -4.39
CA ASP A 59 35.06 -9.78 -3.21
C ASP A 59 34.73 -8.63 -2.23
N ASP A 60 34.53 -7.42 -2.73
CA ASP A 60 34.03 -6.24 -2.03
C ASP A 60 32.71 -5.83 -2.68
N ASP A 61 31.72 -6.73 -2.63
CA ASP A 61 30.29 -6.37 -2.67
C ASP A 61 29.93 -5.58 -1.38
N GLU A 62 30.68 -4.53 -1.06
CA GLU A 62 30.14 -3.41 -0.32
C GLU A 62 29.23 -2.69 -1.31
N PHE A 63 28.03 -3.28 -1.52
CA PHE A 63 26.87 -2.56 -2.03
C PHE A 63 26.92 -1.20 -1.37
N PRO A 64 27.04 -0.07 -2.12
CA PRO A 64 27.08 1.23 -1.50
C PRO A 64 25.85 1.27 -0.62
N ALA A 65 26.07 1.30 0.71
CA ALA A 65 25.00 1.23 1.68
C ALA A 65 24.00 2.27 1.22
N TYR A 66 22.87 1.82 0.70
CA TYR A 66 21.77 2.68 0.28
C TYR A 66 21.59 3.59 1.49
N GLU A 67 21.91 4.88 1.34
CA GLU A 67 21.83 5.83 2.44
C GLU A 67 20.48 5.57 3.10
N GLU A 68 20.52 5.09 4.35
CA GLU A 68 19.36 4.64 5.09
C GLU A 68 18.37 5.81 5.11
N HIS A 69 17.42 5.81 4.17
CA HIS A 69 16.61 6.98 3.92
C HIS A 69 15.55 7.00 5.02
N ASP A 70 15.79 7.81 6.05
CA ASP A 70 14.85 7.97 7.16
C ASP A 70 13.59 8.71 6.69
N ASN A 71 12.70 7.97 6.04
CA ASN A 71 11.38 8.38 5.57
C ASN A 71 10.35 8.48 6.71
N THR A 72 10.75 8.30 7.98
CA THR A 72 9.85 8.37 9.14
C THR A 72 9.07 9.69 9.17
N VAL A 73 9.73 10.80 8.82
CA VAL A 73 9.10 12.14 8.88
C VAL A 73 7.92 12.24 7.91
N GLU A 74 8.07 11.69 6.70
CA GLU A 74 7.05 11.72 5.67
C GLU A 74 5.85 10.84 6.03
N ILE A 75 6.12 9.61 6.50
CA ILE A 75 5.09 8.68 6.98
C ILE A 75 4.34 9.31 8.17
N ALA A 76 5.06 9.85 9.15
CA ALA A 76 4.46 10.48 10.32
C ALA A 76 3.61 11.69 9.95
N ARG A 77 4.07 12.53 9.01
CA ARG A 77 3.31 13.69 8.50
C ARG A 77 1.96 13.24 7.93
N ASN A 78 1.96 12.19 7.11
CA ASN A 78 0.76 11.67 6.46
C ASN A 78 -0.17 10.97 7.46
N LEU A 79 0.38 10.14 8.37
CA LEU A 79 -0.39 9.50 9.43
C LEU A 79 -1.04 10.53 10.37
N VAL A 80 -0.30 11.53 10.84
CA VAL A 80 -0.83 12.60 11.72
C VAL A 80 -1.93 13.39 11.01
N ALA A 81 -1.81 13.62 9.71
CA ALA A 81 -2.83 14.32 8.92
C ALA A 81 -4.12 13.50 8.75
N CYS A 82 -4.00 12.17 8.73
CA CYS A 82 -5.10 11.22 8.60
C CYS A 82 -5.55 10.64 9.95
N TRP A 83 -4.91 10.97 11.06
CA TRP A 83 -5.25 10.38 12.35
C TRP A 83 -6.63 10.85 12.83
N PRO A 84 -7.39 10.01 13.55
CA PRO A 84 -8.70 10.42 14.07
C PRO A 84 -8.63 11.57 15.08
N ASN A 85 -7.63 11.52 15.97
CA ASN A 85 -7.41 12.52 17.02
C ASN A 85 -6.68 13.76 16.48
N PRO A 86 -6.92 14.95 17.07
CA PRO A 86 -6.20 16.15 16.69
C PRO A 86 -4.70 16.02 17.00
N PRO A 87 -3.82 16.68 16.20
CA PRO A 87 -2.36 16.61 16.41
C PRO A 87 -1.88 16.97 17.81
N LYS A 88 -2.64 17.81 18.53
CA LYS A 88 -2.35 18.17 19.93
C LYS A 88 -2.42 16.97 20.87
N GLU A 89 -3.41 16.09 20.67
CA GLU A 89 -3.56 14.88 21.48
C GLU A 89 -2.47 13.86 21.13
N ILE A 90 -2.14 13.72 19.84
CA ILE A 90 -1.04 12.85 19.38
C ILE A 90 0.29 13.29 20.00
N ALA A 91 0.57 14.60 19.98
CA ALA A 91 1.77 15.15 20.61
C ALA A 91 1.82 14.84 22.12
N ALA A 92 0.71 15.07 22.83
CA ALA A 92 0.63 14.77 24.26
C ALA A 92 0.79 13.26 24.56
N ALA A 93 0.24 12.40 23.71
CA ALA A 93 0.37 10.95 23.80
C ALA A 93 1.82 10.46 23.60
N ALA A 94 2.60 11.17 22.78
CA ALA A 94 4.02 10.91 22.56
C ALA A 94 4.93 11.70 23.54
N GLY A 95 4.38 12.35 24.56
CA GLY A 95 5.17 13.09 25.56
C GLY A 95 5.78 14.41 25.08
N ILE A 96 5.33 14.95 23.95
CA ILE A 96 5.86 16.17 23.34
C ILE A 96 4.85 17.30 23.24
N THR A 97 5.36 18.49 22.96
CA THR A 97 4.53 19.65 22.61
C THR A 97 4.03 19.56 21.16
N LEU A 98 2.86 20.16 20.89
CA LEU A 98 2.34 20.30 19.53
C LEU A 98 3.35 20.98 18.59
N ARG A 99 4.12 21.95 19.09
CA ARG A 99 5.14 22.66 18.32
C ARG A 99 6.27 21.72 17.88
N GLN A 100 6.73 20.84 18.77
CA GLN A 100 7.75 19.84 18.43
C GLN A 100 7.23 18.87 17.36
N LEU A 101 6.00 18.38 17.50
CA LEU A 101 5.39 17.52 16.47
C LEU A 101 5.28 18.23 15.11
N GLN A 102 4.86 19.49 15.09
CA GLN A 102 4.78 20.29 13.86
C GLN A 102 6.15 20.54 13.23
N TRP A 103 7.17 20.81 14.03
CA TRP A 103 8.53 21.00 13.52
C TRP A 103 9.13 19.73 12.97
N PHE A 104 8.91 18.60 13.65
CA PHE A 104 9.29 17.28 13.17
C PHE A 104 8.63 16.97 11.82
N THR A 105 7.30 16.99 11.77
CA THR A 105 6.54 16.71 10.54
C THR A 105 6.78 17.72 9.42
N SER A 106 7.35 18.89 9.68
CA SER A 106 7.71 19.88 8.66
C SER A 106 9.22 19.93 8.36
N GLU A 107 9.99 18.96 8.86
CA GLU A 107 11.45 18.86 8.71
C GLU A 107 12.22 20.10 9.20
N ARG A 108 11.61 20.90 10.09
CA ARG A 108 12.24 22.11 10.64
C ARG A 108 13.18 21.81 11.80
N ALA A 109 12.95 20.71 12.51
CA ALA A 109 13.79 20.24 13.60
C ALA A 109 13.62 18.73 13.80
N SER A 110 14.72 18.04 14.11
CA SER A 110 14.68 16.65 14.56
C SER A 110 14.21 16.55 16.02
N LEU A 111 13.69 15.37 16.37
CA LEU A 111 13.40 14.99 17.74
C LEU A 111 14.62 14.28 18.33
N ASP A 112 14.77 14.29 19.65
CA ASP A 112 15.75 13.42 20.29
C ASP A 112 15.38 11.94 20.08
N GLN A 113 16.36 11.04 20.22
CA GLN A 113 16.18 9.63 19.89
C GLN A 113 15.06 8.94 20.68
N SER A 114 14.88 9.29 21.95
CA SER A 114 13.83 8.69 22.80
C SER A 114 12.44 9.11 22.35
N THR A 115 12.28 10.41 22.09
CA THR A 115 11.06 10.99 21.57
C THR A 115 10.74 10.51 20.15
N HIS A 116 11.77 10.33 19.32
CA HIS A 116 11.63 9.79 17.97
C HIS A 116 11.10 8.35 17.99
N TYR A 117 11.57 7.55 18.94
CA TYR A 117 11.05 6.21 19.19
C TYR A 117 9.59 6.24 19.68
N ASP A 118 9.24 7.12 20.62
CA ASP A 118 7.88 7.21 21.14
C ASP A 118 6.86 7.64 20.09
N VAL A 119 7.23 8.58 19.19
CA VAL A 119 6.37 8.98 18.06
C VAL A 119 6.18 7.83 17.09
N ARG A 120 7.26 7.12 16.70
CA ARG A 120 7.17 5.95 15.82
C ARG A 120 6.29 4.86 16.41
N ARG A 121 6.53 4.50 17.68
CA ARG A 121 5.76 3.49 18.40
C ARG A 121 4.28 3.87 18.51
N LEU A 122 3.97 5.14 18.78
CA LEU A 122 2.58 5.62 18.84
C LEU A 122 1.88 5.51 17.48
N LEU A 123 2.57 5.88 16.42
CA LEU A 123 2.05 5.86 15.05
C LEU A 123 2.16 4.49 14.38
N GLY A 124 2.70 3.48 15.07
CA GLY A 124 2.92 2.14 14.53
C GLY A 124 3.83 2.14 13.31
N ILE A 125 4.93 2.89 13.35
CA ILE A 125 5.94 2.92 12.28
C ILE A 125 7.11 2.03 12.72
N ASP A 126 7.40 1.00 11.93
CA ASP A 126 8.49 0.06 12.19
C ASP A 126 9.52 0.08 11.06
N TYR A 127 10.74 -0.35 11.37
CA TYR A 127 11.79 -0.50 10.37
C TYR A 127 11.61 -1.85 9.67
N ASP A 128 11.49 -1.84 8.34
CA ASP A 128 11.49 -3.05 7.54
C ASP A 128 12.92 -3.34 7.06
N GLU A 129 13.55 -4.34 7.69
CA GLU A 129 14.89 -4.80 7.33
C GLU A 129 15.00 -5.26 5.86
N ARG A 130 13.91 -5.71 5.24
CA ARG A 130 13.92 -6.18 3.84
C ARG A 130 13.94 -5.03 2.85
N MET A 131 13.28 -3.93 3.19
CA MET A 131 13.15 -2.75 2.34
C MET A 131 14.20 -1.67 2.67
N GLY A 132 14.89 -1.80 3.80
CA GLY A 132 15.94 -0.88 4.23
C GLY A 132 15.39 0.50 4.63
N GLY A 133 14.18 0.56 5.17
CA GLY A 133 13.50 1.82 5.50
C GLY A 133 12.34 1.65 6.47
N TYR A 134 11.77 2.77 6.93
CA TYR A 134 10.61 2.75 7.80
C TYR A 134 9.33 2.57 7.00
N MET A 135 8.39 1.81 7.54
CA MET A 135 7.08 1.57 6.93
C MET A 135 5.96 1.66 7.97
N PRO A 136 4.74 2.04 7.55
CA PRO A 136 3.58 1.97 8.41
C PRO A 136 3.21 0.49 8.67
N ALA A 137 3.50 -0.02 9.86
CA ALA A 137 3.29 -1.42 10.22
C ALA A 137 1.81 -1.79 10.39
N GLY A 138 0.95 -0.83 10.71
CA GLY A 138 -0.48 -1.03 10.92
C GLY A 138 -0.80 -2.05 12.03
N PRO A 139 -2.09 -2.39 12.23
CA PRO A 139 -3.29 -1.88 11.56
C PRO A 139 -3.76 -0.50 12.06
N TYR A 140 -4.56 0.23 11.25
CA TYR A 140 -5.02 1.58 11.58
C TYR A 140 -6.52 1.83 11.35
N VAL A 141 -7.07 2.78 12.11
CA VAL A 141 -8.21 3.60 11.71
C VAL A 141 -7.70 4.97 11.31
N LEU A 142 -8.00 5.39 10.08
CA LEU A 142 -7.64 6.70 9.54
C LEU A 142 -8.90 7.47 9.15
N ILE A 143 -8.82 8.79 9.07
CA ILE A 143 -9.88 9.67 8.58
C ILE A 143 -9.41 10.34 7.29
N ALA A 144 -10.19 10.19 6.22
CA ALA A 144 -9.96 10.89 4.97
C ALA A 144 -10.30 12.38 5.13
N ARG A 145 -9.33 13.20 5.53
CA ARG A 145 -9.46 14.67 5.63
C ARG A 145 -8.74 15.43 4.54
N LYS A 146 -7.57 14.92 4.12
CA LYS A 146 -6.69 15.56 3.13
C LYS A 146 -6.37 14.56 2.03
N ALA A 147 -6.82 14.86 0.81
CA ALA A 147 -6.65 14.00 -0.36
C ALA A 147 -5.20 13.52 -0.55
N LYS A 148 -4.23 14.45 -0.52
CA LYS A 148 -2.81 14.10 -0.68
C LYS A 148 -2.26 13.20 0.43
N ALA A 149 -2.69 13.42 1.67
CA ALA A 149 -2.19 12.64 2.80
C ALA A 149 -2.77 11.22 2.79
N ILE A 150 -4.05 11.07 2.38
CA ILE A 150 -4.68 9.75 2.28
C ILE A 150 -4.14 8.94 1.10
N GLU A 151 -3.87 9.60 -0.04
CA GLU A 151 -3.22 8.99 -1.21
C GLU A 151 -1.81 8.51 -0.87
N ALA A 152 -1.00 9.37 -0.25
CA ALA A 152 0.36 9.02 0.15
C ALA A 152 0.39 7.86 1.15
N ILE A 153 -0.43 7.91 2.21
CA ILE A 153 -0.42 6.82 3.20
C ILE A 153 -1.00 5.52 2.65
N TYR A 154 -1.95 5.59 1.70
CA TYR A 154 -2.43 4.41 0.99
C TYR A 154 -1.28 3.75 0.21
N GLN A 155 -0.48 4.53 -0.53
CA GLN A 155 0.66 3.98 -1.27
C GLN A 155 1.65 3.27 -0.33
N GLU A 156 1.97 3.85 0.82
CA GLU A 156 2.85 3.22 1.82
C GLU A 156 2.25 1.92 2.38
N ILE A 157 1.01 1.95 2.85
CA ILE A 157 0.34 0.78 3.46
C ILE A 157 0.15 -0.35 2.44
N SER A 158 -0.10 0.00 1.17
CA SER A 158 -0.35 -0.97 0.11
C SER A 158 0.91 -1.42 -0.63
N GLY A 159 2.11 -0.97 -0.25
CA GLY A 159 3.33 -1.30 -1.00
C GLY A 159 3.30 -0.82 -2.45
N GLY A 160 2.72 0.35 -2.70
CA GLY A 160 2.61 0.94 -4.04
C GLY A 160 1.33 0.57 -4.81
N GLY A 161 0.26 0.18 -4.09
CA GLY A 161 -1.04 -0.13 -4.67
C GLY A 161 -1.37 -1.62 -4.75
N ASP A 162 -0.60 -2.48 -4.06
CA ASP A 162 -0.87 -3.91 -3.90
C ASP A 162 -1.95 -4.17 -2.83
N ALA A 163 -3.09 -3.49 -3.00
CA ALA A 163 -4.28 -3.63 -2.19
C ALA A 163 -5.53 -3.43 -3.03
N CYS A 164 -6.63 -4.05 -2.61
CA CYS A 164 -7.95 -3.90 -3.24
C CYS A 164 -8.90 -3.16 -2.29
N PRO A 165 -8.83 -1.82 -2.19
CA PRO A 165 -9.67 -1.08 -1.26
C PRO A 165 -11.14 -1.12 -1.67
N CYS A 166 -12.04 -1.26 -0.69
CA CYS A 166 -13.49 -1.31 -0.93
C CYS A 166 -14.28 -0.62 0.19
N GLU A 167 -15.38 0.04 -0.16
CA GLU A 167 -16.34 0.55 0.83
C GLU A 167 -17.20 -0.58 1.38
N LEU A 168 -17.24 -0.69 2.69
CA LEU A 168 -18.11 -1.62 3.40
C LEU A 168 -19.49 -1.02 3.58
N VAL A 169 -20.53 -1.73 3.14
CA VAL A 169 -21.94 -1.35 3.33
C VAL A 169 -22.69 -2.56 3.91
N PRO A 170 -23.57 -2.39 4.90
CA PRO A 170 -24.33 -3.52 5.42
C PRO A 170 -25.27 -4.04 4.32
N ALA A 171 -25.25 -5.35 4.06
CA ALA A 171 -26.12 -5.99 3.08
C ALA A 171 -27.62 -5.79 3.40
N HIS A 172 -27.93 -5.60 4.69
CA HIS A 172 -29.27 -5.30 5.17
C HIS A 172 -29.26 -4.14 6.18
N GLY A 173 -30.24 -3.26 6.07
CA GLY A 173 -30.39 -2.08 6.93
C GLY A 173 -29.75 -0.84 6.33
N GLN A 174 -29.53 0.17 7.18
CA GLN A 174 -28.95 1.44 6.76
C GLN A 174 -27.47 1.50 7.14
N ALA A 175 -26.66 2.00 6.20
CA ALA A 175 -25.28 2.38 6.48
C ALA A 175 -25.23 3.56 7.46
N ASP A 176 -24.05 3.80 8.01
CA ASP A 176 -23.79 4.95 8.87
C ASP A 176 -24.05 6.24 8.09
N PRO A 177 -24.89 7.16 8.60
CA PRO A 177 -25.25 8.39 7.88
C PRO A 177 -24.12 9.42 7.86
N SER A 178 -23.10 9.27 8.71
CA SER A 178 -21.99 10.23 8.84
C SER A 178 -20.72 9.75 8.14
N TRP A 179 -20.49 8.43 8.11
CA TRP A 179 -19.23 7.85 7.64
C TRP A 179 -19.42 6.81 6.52
N ARG A 180 -18.49 6.79 5.57
CA ARG A 180 -18.18 5.64 4.71
C ARG A 180 -16.96 4.95 5.32
N TYR A 181 -17.01 3.63 5.45
CA TYR A 181 -15.89 2.85 5.96
C TYR A 181 -15.24 2.13 4.80
N VAL A 182 -14.02 2.52 4.43
CA VAL A 182 -13.25 1.89 3.36
C VAL A 182 -12.20 0.97 3.98
N LEU A 183 -12.26 -0.31 3.64
CA LEU A 183 -11.25 -1.28 4.02
C LEU A 183 -10.12 -1.22 3.01
N ILE A 184 -8.89 -1.05 3.47
CA ILE A 184 -7.65 -1.28 2.74
C ILE A 184 -7.07 -2.57 3.30
N ASN A 185 -6.93 -3.57 2.44
CA ASN A 185 -6.39 -4.87 2.79
C ASN A 185 -5.28 -5.24 1.81
N ALA A 186 -4.05 -4.88 2.14
CA ALA A 186 -2.88 -5.21 1.34
C ALA A 186 -2.33 -6.59 1.74
N HIS A 187 -1.76 -7.32 0.78
CA HIS A 187 -1.26 -8.66 1.03
C HIS A 187 -0.17 -8.67 2.12
N SER A 188 -0.24 -9.60 3.08
CA SER A 188 0.68 -9.74 4.22
C SER A 188 0.74 -8.54 5.17
N THR A 189 -0.19 -7.58 5.06
CA THR A 189 -0.30 -6.44 5.98
C THR A 189 -1.57 -6.54 6.84
N PRO A 190 -1.55 -6.00 8.06
CA PRO A 190 -2.76 -5.80 8.83
C PRO A 190 -3.75 -4.85 8.13
N PRO A 191 -5.07 -5.01 8.35
CA PRO A 191 -6.12 -4.23 7.72
C PRO A 191 -6.04 -2.77 8.17
N THR A 192 -6.39 -1.87 7.27
CA THR A 192 -6.61 -0.46 7.62
C THR A 192 -8.02 -0.07 7.24
N ILE A 193 -8.72 0.61 8.14
CA ILE A 193 -10.05 1.17 7.89
C ILE A 193 -9.93 2.68 7.76
N VAL A 194 -10.34 3.21 6.61
CA VAL A 194 -10.45 4.64 6.36
C VAL A 194 -11.89 5.07 6.56
N MET A 195 -12.13 5.90 7.57
CA MET A 195 -13.37 6.61 7.79
C MET A 195 -13.41 7.86 6.89
N ALA A 196 -14.33 7.87 5.94
CA ALA A 196 -14.51 9.00 5.05
C ALA A 196 -15.83 9.72 5.36
N PRO A 197 -15.80 11.01 5.72
CA PRO A 197 -17.01 11.76 6.07
C PRO A 197 -17.93 11.91 4.87
N ARG A 198 -19.20 11.53 5.01
CA ARG A 198 -20.19 11.64 3.92
C ARG A 198 -20.43 13.11 3.57
N GLY A 199 -20.47 13.41 2.27
CA GLY A 199 -20.72 14.75 1.75
C GLY A 199 -19.47 15.65 1.63
N GLU A 200 -18.30 15.16 2.04
CA GLU A 200 -17.04 15.89 1.87
C GLU A 200 -16.41 15.59 0.49
N ALA A 201 -15.76 16.59 -0.10
CA ALA A 201 -15.18 16.47 -1.44
C ALA A 201 -14.07 15.40 -1.55
N VAL A 202 -13.33 15.17 -0.45
CA VAL A 202 -12.30 14.13 -0.40
C VAL A 202 -12.90 12.72 -0.50
N THR A 203 -14.10 12.53 0.03
CA THR A 203 -14.80 11.25 0.05
C THR A 203 -15.28 10.83 -1.34
N GLU A 204 -15.74 11.80 -2.13
CA GLU A 204 -16.15 11.55 -3.52
C GLU A 204 -14.95 11.25 -4.43
N ARG A 205 -13.75 11.70 -4.04
CA ARG A 205 -12.49 11.46 -4.76
C ARG A 205 -11.78 10.18 -4.35
N LEU A 206 -12.28 9.41 -3.39
CA LEU A 206 -11.60 8.19 -2.95
C LEU A 206 -11.29 7.19 -4.08
N PRO A 207 -12.18 6.97 -5.07
CA PRO A 207 -11.85 6.11 -6.21
C PRO A 207 -10.66 6.60 -7.05
N ASP A 208 -10.39 7.91 -7.05
CA ASP A 208 -9.25 8.51 -7.75
C ASP A 208 -7.96 8.48 -6.91
N LEU A 209 -8.10 8.46 -5.58
CA LEU A 209 -6.98 8.54 -4.63
C LEU A 209 -6.44 7.18 -4.20
N LEU A 210 -7.29 6.15 -4.26
CA LEU A 210 -6.97 4.79 -3.86
C LEU A 210 -6.90 3.92 -5.11
N LEU A 211 -5.69 3.50 -5.49
CA LEU A 211 -5.52 2.61 -6.65
C LEU A 211 -6.31 1.31 -6.43
N ASN A 212 -6.78 0.69 -7.51
CA ASN A 212 -7.54 -0.57 -7.46
C ASN A 212 -8.80 -0.52 -6.57
N TYR A 213 -9.42 0.65 -6.42
CA TYR A 213 -10.66 0.80 -5.67
C TYR A 213 -11.79 -0.03 -6.29
N GLU A 214 -12.22 -1.07 -5.60
CA GLU A 214 -13.20 -2.05 -6.09
C GLU A 214 -14.65 -1.56 -5.97
N GLY A 215 -14.87 -0.39 -5.35
CA GLY A 215 -16.20 0.14 -5.13
C GLY A 215 -16.83 -0.40 -3.85
N ILE A 216 -18.14 -0.66 -3.91
CA ILE A 216 -18.95 -1.01 -2.75
C ILE A 216 -19.02 -2.53 -2.58
N ARG A 217 -18.75 -2.98 -1.36
CA ARG A 217 -18.82 -4.37 -0.94
C ARG A 217 -19.88 -4.54 0.16
N PRO A 218 -20.99 -5.24 -0.15
CA PRO A 218 -21.97 -5.61 0.85
C PRO A 218 -21.36 -6.59 1.86
N VAL A 219 -21.62 -6.40 3.16
CA VAL A 219 -21.14 -7.26 4.25
C VAL A 219 -22.24 -7.57 5.26
N SER A 220 -22.04 -8.61 6.08
CA SER A 220 -22.99 -8.95 7.14
C SER A 220 -23.20 -7.79 8.11
N GLN A 221 -24.42 -7.66 8.64
CA GLN A 221 -24.75 -6.57 9.58
C GLN A 221 -23.92 -6.66 10.88
N THR A 222 -23.59 -7.86 11.33
CA THR A 222 -22.76 -8.09 12.52
C THR A 222 -21.34 -7.57 12.29
N PHE A 223 -20.74 -7.90 11.15
CA PHE A 223 -19.41 -7.42 10.79
C PHE A 223 -19.38 -5.89 10.64
N TYR A 224 -20.35 -5.33 9.91
CA TYR A 224 -20.45 -3.88 9.75
C TYR A 224 -20.54 -3.15 11.11
N ARG A 225 -21.33 -3.68 12.05
CA ARG A 225 -21.42 -3.13 13.41
C ARG A 225 -20.09 -3.22 14.16
N ASP A 226 -19.34 -4.31 14.04
CA ASP A 226 -18.03 -4.41 14.71
C ASP A 226 -17.02 -3.43 14.13
N VAL A 227 -17.03 -3.20 12.80
CA VAL A 227 -16.24 -2.15 12.16
C VAL A 227 -16.57 -0.78 12.74
N VAL A 228 -17.86 -0.42 12.82
CA VAL A 228 -18.29 0.88 13.38
C VAL A 228 -17.89 1.02 14.85
N ILE A 229 -18.11 -0.02 15.66
CA ILE A 229 -17.75 0.00 17.10
C ILE A 229 -16.24 0.11 17.29
N THR A 230 -15.46 -0.65 16.52
CA THR A 230 -14.00 -0.61 16.55
C THR A 230 -13.49 0.77 16.15
N CYS A 231 -14.02 1.35 15.07
CA CYS A 231 -13.68 2.71 14.66
C CYS A 231 -13.98 3.72 15.76
N ALA A 232 -15.16 3.64 16.38
CA ALA A 232 -15.53 4.53 17.47
C ALA A 232 -14.58 4.40 18.69
N ARG A 233 -14.11 3.20 19.03
CA ARG A 233 -13.14 2.96 20.11
C ARG A 233 -11.74 3.43 19.74
N ALA A 234 -11.28 3.12 18.53
CA ALA A 234 -9.98 3.54 17.99
C ALA A 234 -9.82 5.07 17.96
N CYS A 235 -10.93 5.80 17.79
CA CYS A 235 -10.93 7.27 17.78
C CYS A 235 -10.87 7.91 19.19
N GLN A 236 -11.02 7.15 20.28
CA GLN A 236 -11.12 7.73 21.63
C GLN A 236 -9.82 8.38 22.10
N THR A 237 -8.68 7.76 21.83
CA THR A 237 -7.35 8.30 22.17
C THR A 237 -6.33 7.89 21.10
N PRO A 238 -5.22 8.62 20.93
CA PRO A 238 -4.19 8.24 19.98
C PRO A 238 -3.67 6.82 20.16
N GLN A 239 -3.48 6.37 21.41
CA GLN A 239 -3.00 5.03 21.73
C GLN A 239 -4.05 3.93 21.47
N ALA A 240 -5.34 4.27 21.52
CA ALA A 240 -6.41 3.30 21.28
C ALA A 240 -6.43 2.84 19.82
N ASN A 241 -5.97 3.66 18.88
CA ASN A 241 -6.07 3.38 17.45
C ASN A 241 -5.45 2.01 17.07
N VAL A 242 -4.13 1.89 17.22
CA VAL A 242 -3.40 0.66 16.89
C VAL A 242 -3.87 -0.51 17.78
N ARG A 243 -4.17 -0.25 19.06
CA ARG A 243 -4.61 -1.28 20.00
C ARG A 243 -5.94 -1.93 19.59
N GLU A 244 -6.98 -1.11 19.39
CA GLU A 244 -8.32 -1.60 19.06
C GLU A 244 -8.33 -2.26 17.66
N MET A 245 -7.55 -1.73 16.72
CA MET A 245 -7.41 -2.34 15.40
C MET A 245 -6.64 -3.66 15.42
N THR A 246 -5.62 -3.79 16.28
CA THR A 246 -4.92 -5.06 16.49
C THR A 246 -5.85 -6.11 17.12
N GLU A 247 -6.75 -5.70 18.01
CA GLU A 247 -7.76 -6.61 18.56
C GLU A 247 -8.82 -6.99 17.53
N PHE A 248 -9.28 -6.04 16.71
CA PHE A 248 -10.17 -6.29 15.58
C PHE A 248 -9.54 -7.29 14.60
N ALA A 249 -8.26 -7.08 14.26
CA ALA A 249 -7.49 -7.98 13.42
C ALA A 249 -7.51 -9.42 13.93
N LYS A 250 -7.23 -9.61 15.22
CA LYS A 250 -7.25 -10.93 15.87
C LYS A 250 -8.64 -11.57 15.89
N ARG A 251 -9.71 -10.78 16.12
CA ARG A 251 -11.08 -11.30 16.11
C ARG A 251 -11.50 -11.84 14.74
N HIS A 252 -10.96 -11.26 13.67
CA HIS A 252 -11.30 -11.59 12.29
C HIS A 252 -10.22 -12.37 11.55
N GLU A 253 -9.21 -12.90 12.27
CA GLU A 253 -8.08 -13.63 11.69
C GLU A 253 -8.51 -14.82 10.82
N GLN A 254 -9.56 -15.54 11.22
CA GLN A 254 -10.09 -16.67 10.44
C GLN A 254 -10.74 -16.26 9.11
N GLN A 255 -11.15 -14.99 8.98
CA GLN A 255 -11.71 -14.42 7.77
C GLN A 255 -10.61 -13.80 6.87
N TRP A 256 -9.34 -13.90 7.30
CA TRP A 256 -8.16 -13.61 6.50
C TRP A 256 -7.49 -14.91 6.05
N ILE A 257 -8.06 -15.49 5.01
CA ILE A 257 -7.43 -16.60 4.31
C ILE A 257 -6.62 -16.01 3.15
N ASP A 258 -5.37 -16.44 3.00
CA ASP A 258 -4.46 -16.00 1.92
C ASP A 258 -4.21 -14.48 1.86
N CYS A 259 -4.12 -13.82 3.03
CA CYS A 259 -3.87 -12.38 3.14
C CYS A 259 -4.89 -11.47 2.42
N ALA A 260 -6.05 -12.01 2.06
CA ALA A 260 -7.15 -11.28 1.42
C ALA A 260 -8.44 -11.50 2.23
N TRP A 261 -9.20 -10.43 2.49
CA TRP A 261 -10.53 -10.60 3.10
C TRP A 261 -11.51 -11.13 2.05
N LEU A 262 -11.94 -12.38 2.24
CA LEU A 262 -13.05 -12.98 1.51
C LEU A 262 -14.33 -12.80 2.34
N PRO A 263 -15.29 -11.95 1.91
CA PRO A 263 -16.57 -11.83 2.58
C PRO A 263 -17.33 -13.15 2.61
N ASP A 264 -18.03 -13.39 3.72
CA ASP A 264 -19.25 -14.19 3.74
C ASP A 264 -20.41 -13.45 3.04
#